data_AF-A0A848UHF2-F1
#
_entry.id   AF-A0A848UHF2-F1
#
_cell.length_a   1.000
_cell.length_b   1.000
_cell.length_c   1.000
_cell.angle_alpha   90.00
_cell.angle_beta   90.00
_cell.angle_gamma   90.00
#
_symmetry.space_group_name_H-M   'P 1'
#
loop_
_entity.id
_entity.type
_entity.pdbx_description
1 polymer ?
#
loop_
_entity_poly.entity_id
_entity_poly.type
_entity_poly.pdbx_seq_one_letter_code
_entity_poly.pdbx_strand_id
1 'polypeptide(L)' 'MASSDNHNCPYCDLVFVYHEEVKDHIIHDHREHAASVASVEMRELPHD' A
#
# COMPACT_ATOMS: atom_id res chain seq x y z
N MET A 1 -23.74 -2.12 6.13
CA MET A 1 -22.56 -2.79 5.53
C MET A 1 -21.59 -1.67 5.16
N ALA A 2 -20.70 -1.28 6.08
CA ALA A 2 -19.72 -0.23 5.82
C ALA A 2 -18.44 -0.91 5.36
N SER A 3 -18.33 -1.18 4.06
CA SER A 3 -17.07 -1.53 3.43
C SER A 3 -16.33 -0.21 3.16
N SER A 4 -15.87 0.44 4.24
CA SER A 4 -14.87 1.49 4.12
C SER A 4 -13.56 0.78 3.81
N ASP A 5 -13.31 0.54 2.53
CA ASP A 5 -12.01 0.14 2.00
C ASP A 5 -11.08 1.34 2.16
N ASN A 6 -10.68 1.57 3.40
CA ASN A 6 -9.75 2.61 3.78
C ASN A 6 -8.38 1.95 3.75
N HIS A 7 -7.55 2.38 2.80
CA HIS A 7 -6.19 1.90 2.66
C HIS A 7 -5.36 2.49 3.80
N ASN A 8 -5.29 1.74 4.90
CA ASN A 8 -4.46 2.06 6.05
C ASN A 8 -3.03 1.59 5.79
N CYS A 9 -2.07 2.39 6.25
CA CYS A 9 -0.69 1.98 6.26
C CYS A 9 -0.49 0.87 7.31
N PRO A 10 0.20 -0.24 7.02
CA PRO A 10 0.50 -1.26 8.02
C PRO A 10 1.65 -0.87 8.96
N TYR A 11 2.34 0.23 8.66
CA TYR A 11 3.49 0.72 9.42
C TYR A 11 3.14 1.93 10.30
N CYS A 12 1.99 2.56 10.08
CA CYS A 12 1.49 3.67 10.88
C CYS A 12 -0.04 3.77 10.80
N ASP A 13 -0.67 4.52 11.71
CA ASP A 13 -2.13 4.70 11.73
C ASP A 13 -2.65 5.71 10.68
N LEU A 14 -1.91 5.96 9.60
CA LEU A 14 -2.37 6.82 8.51
C LEU A 14 -3.32 6.06 7.60
N VAL A 15 -4.37 6.76 7.20
CA VAL A 15 -5.45 6.21 6.41
C VAL A 15 -5.62 7.04 5.17
N PHE A 16 -5.54 6.37 4.03
CA PHE A 16 -5.60 6.98 2.71
C PHE A 16 -6.82 6.48 1.94
N VAL A 17 -7.21 7.28 0.95
CA VAL A 17 -8.33 6.99 0.06
C VAL A 17 -7.92 6.04 -1.06
N TYR A 18 -6.63 6.01 -1.43
CA TYR A 18 -6.11 5.23 -2.55
C TYR A 18 -4.87 4.42 -2.14
N HIS A 19 -4.73 3.22 -2.72
CA HIS A 19 -3.56 2.36 -2.49
C HIS A 19 -2.25 3.00 -2.99
N GLU A 20 -2.31 3.79 -4.07
CA GLU A 20 -1.15 4.51 -4.61
C GLU A 20 -0.57 5.52 -3.60
N GLU A 21 -1.45 6.22 -2.88
CA GLU A 21 -1.07 7.20 -1.86
C GLU A 21 -0.42 6.51 -0.65
N VAL A 22 -0.92 5.33 -0.27
CA VAL A 22 -0.28 4.51 0.78
C VAL A 22 1.12 4.07 0.32
N LYS A 23 1.26 3.67 -0.94
CA LYS A 23 2.55 3.23 -1.50
C LYS A 23 3.56 4.37 -1.53
N ASP A 24 3.17 5.55 -2.01
CA ASP A 24 4.01 6.75 -2.00
C ASP A 24 4.39 7.15 -0.57
N HIS A 25 3.41 7.17 0.33
CA HIS A 25 3.64 7.42 1.76
C HIS A 25 4.67 6.45 2.36
N ILE A 26 4.55 5.13 2.11
CA ILE A 26 5.51 4.15 2.62
C ILE A 26 6.88 4.36 1.95
N ILE A 27 6.93 4.80 0.68
CA ILE A 27 8.20 5.11 0.00
C ILE A 27 8.91 6.30 0.62
N HIS A 28 8.16 7.35 0.96
CA HIS A 28 8.70 8.61 1.47
C HIS A 28 8.94 8.61 2.99
N ASP A 29 7.97 8.14 3.77
CA ASP A 29 7.97 8.16 5.24
C ASP A 29 8.60 6.89 5.82
N HIS A 30 8.29 5.73 5.22
CA HIS A 30 8.80 4.43 5.64
C HIS A 30 9.89 3.89 4.70
N ARG A 31 10.92 4.70 4.39
CA ARG A 31 12.01 4.35 3.45
C ARG A 31 12.66 2.98 3.67
N GLU A 32 12.68 2.48 4.90
CA GLU A 32 13.19 1.15 5.24
C GLU A 32 12.27 0.00 4.76
N HIS A 33 10.96 0.25 4.70
CA HIS A 33 9.93 -0.68 4.26
C HIS A 33 9.46 -0.44 2.81
N ALA A 34 9.77 0.74 2.26
CA ALA A 34 9.54 1.15 0.87
C ALA A 34 9.95 0.10 -0.17
N ALA A 35 11.14 -0.48 0.00
CA ALA A 35 11.67 -1.49 -0.92
C ALA A 35 10.84 -2.77 -0.94
N SER A 36 10.21 -3.12 0.20
CA SER A 36 9.36 -4.31 0.31
C SER A 36 7.99 -4.07 -0.31
N VAL A 37 7.38 -2.90 -0.11
CA VAL A 37 6.04 -2.64 -0.67
C VAL A 37 6.05 -2.36 -2.17
N ALA A 38 7.12 -1.76 -2.69
CA ALA A 38 7.27 -1.50 -4.12
C ALA A 38 7.30 -2.79 -4.96
N SER A 39 7.71 -3.90 -4.36
CA SER A 39 7.89 -5.20 -5.03
C SER A 39 6.78 -6.21 -4.77
N VAL A 40 5.83 -5.93 -3.88
CA VAL A 40 4.68 -6.82 -3.58
C VAL A 40 3.56 -6.68 -4.63
N GLU A 41 3.46 -5.53 -5.31
CA GLU A 41 2.54 -5.37 -6.44
C GLU A 41 3.14 -5.85 -7.75
N MET A 42 3.28 -7.17 -7.86
CA MET A 42 3.18 -7.93 -9.12
C MET A 42 3.33 -9.42 -8.82
N ARG A 43 2.42 -9.96 -8.02
CA ARG A 43 1.93 -11.32 -8.30
C ARG A 43 0.62 -11.22 -9.07
N GLU A 44 0.68 -10.48 -10.17
CA GLU A 44 -0.24 -10.71 -11.26
C GLU A 44 0.10 -12.11 -11.78
N LEU A 45 -0.66 -13.08 -11.31
CA LEU A 45 -0.71 -14.40 -11.89
C LEU A 45 -1.10 -14.19 -13.37
N PRO A 46 -0.42 -14.84 -14.33
CA PRO A 46 -0.73 -14.67 -15.74
C PRO A 46 -2.20 -15.07 -15.98
N HIS A 47 -2.97 -14.16 -16.58
CA HIS A 47 -4.28 -14.47 -17.15
C HIS A 47 -4.06 -15.20 -18.49
N ASP A 48 -4.76 -16.34 -18.64
CA ASP A 48 -4.80 -17.26 -19.78
C ASP A 48 -5.30 -16.61 -21.08
#